data_AF-A0A3B3YCT1-F1
#
_entry.id   AF-A0A3B3YCT1-F1
#
_cell.length_a   1.000
_cell.length_b   1.000
_cell.length_c   1.000
_cell.angle_alpha   90.00
_cell.angle_beta   90.00
_cell.angle_gamma   90.00
#
_symmetry.space_group_name_H-M   'P 1'
#
loop_
_entity.id
_entity.type
_entity.pdbx_description
1 polymer ?
#
loop_
_entity_poly.entity_id
_entity_poly.type
_entity_poly.pdbx_seq_one_letter_code
_entity_poly.pdbx_strand_id
1 'polypeptide(L)'
;MGFSVGFLCSRSDRKQKEESRENKQQRSQNQESSPRHLRQGLIDGRSTSIPCAVQPVLYNLLEIHFHNYLIGFYIVLVKKTFLIRSRTAADTLMIAKANSPLQYPTQGVEVRPRKTIIIPGLALHDLSRDHYTINITATLGTLNVEAEVEEVEIKGDGGMHMSLSSSLLLNLNRQLQFVTYTNTKYHPNTADTVEFKTEGHQAAFTIKIRHGATPKLYDTGPKEEYNVSKIVTIVTKTFLRYEKLQNLIDSIRKYYPTVMIVIADDSDNPKTISGPYIEQYIMPFGKGWFAGRNLAISQATTKYVLWVDDDFLFTANTKLEKLVDVLERTTLDLVGGVVGGGTFRQTISIEPGEEDGDCLHIRRGFHHVIEEFPHCVVTDGVTNFFMAHTDKLRQVGFDPLLSRLAHIEFFIDGLGSLYVGSCDDVTINHQPKVHQPPAKQTYNENMYNKFRHPSTFSDSQNIKYGLMYFKNRLHCQTRN
;
A
#
# COMPACT_ATOMS: atom_id res chain seq x y z
N MET A 1 -49.17 24.17 26.72
CA MET A 1 -49.44 23.18 27.78
C MET A 1 -48.26 22.23 27.83
N GLY A 2 -47.58 22.14 28.97
CA GLY A 2 -46.38 21.32 29.14
C GLY A 2 -45.60 21.84 30.35
N PHE A 3 -45.95 21.32 31.52
CA PHE A 3 -45.44 21.70 32.84
C PHE A 3 -43.99 21.25 33.05
N SER A 4 -43.26 22.06 33.82
CA SER A 4 -42.05 21.70 34.56
C SER A 4 -42.41 20.95 35.84
N VAL A 5 -41.65 19.92 36.23
CA VAL A 5 -41.36 19.58 37.64
C VAL A 5 -40.01 18.83 37.69
N GLY A 6 -39.10 19.27 38.58
CA GLY A 6 -37.83 18.60 38.89
C GLY A 6 -37.85 17.79 40.19
N PHE A 7 -36.68 17.72 40.85
CA PHE A 7 -36.37 17.17 42.19
C PHE A 7 -36.23 15.62 42.28
N LEU A 8 -35.33 15.02 43.07
CA LEU A 8 -34.10 15.41 43.78
C LEU A 8 -33.48 14.11 44.36
N CYS A 9 -32.15 14.07 44.49
CA CYS A 9 -31.32 13.43 45.52
C CYS A 9 -31.60 12.02 46.12
N SER A 10 -30.58 11.16 46.14
CA SER A 10 -30.04 10.60 47.40
C SER A 10 -28.72 9.85 47.18
N ARG A 11 -27.69 10.23 47.96
CA ARG A 11 -26.46 9.48 48.22
C ARG A 11 -26.73 8.39 49.26
N SER A 12 -26.11 7.22 49.09
CA SER A 12 -25.81 6.31 50.20
C SER A 12 -24.45 5.64 49.96
N ASP A 13 -23.47 6.05 50.75
CA ASP A 13 -22.20 5.34 50.97
C ASP A 13 -22.43 3.99 51.67
N ARG A 14 -21.69 2.94 51.27
CA ARG A 14 -21.01 2.00 52.19
C ARG A 14 -20.12 0.97 51.46
N LYS A 15 -18.81 1.23 51.57
CA LYS A 15 -17.68 0.34 51.94
C LYS A 15 -17.80 -1.20 51.88
N GLN A 16 -16.66 -1.77 51.43
CA GLN A 16 -15.99 -3.02 51.83
C GLN A 16 -16.64 -4.34 51.34
N LYS A 17 -15.91 -5.43 51.01
CA LYS A 17 -14.52 -5.84 51.24
C LYS A 17 -14.20 -7.04 50.32
N GLU A 18 -12.92 -7.28 50.11
CA GLU A 18 -12.29 -8.47 49.51
C GLU A 18 -12.67 -9.80 50.20
N GLU A 19 -12.62 -10.90 49.42
CA GLU A 19 -12.00 -12.22 49.69
C GLU A 19 -12.57 -13.21 48.65
N SER A 20 -11.83 -13.75 47.67
CA SER A 20 -10.69 -14.68 47.68
C SER A 20 -11.03 -16.11 48.15
N ARG A 21 -10.48 -17.09 47.41
CA ARG A 21 -10.42 -18.56 47.58
C ARG A 21 -11.46 -19.35 46.78
N GLU A 22 -11.05 -19.97 45.67
CA GLU A 22 -10.45 -21.33 45.60
C GLU A 22 -11.37 -22.41 46.17
N ASN A 23 -11.85 -23.37 45.36
CA ASN A 23 -11.09 -24.58 45.01
C ASN A 23 -11.92 -25.62 44.25
N LYS A 24 -11.18 -26.46 43.49
CA LYS A 24 -11.44 -27.86 43.05
C LYS A 24 -12.53 -28.09 41.98
N GLN A 25 -12.15 -28.56 40.78
CA GLN A 25 -11.91 -29.99 40.42
C GLN A 25 -13.08 -30.89 40.84
N GLN A 26 -13.67 -31.76 40.02
CA GLN A 26 -13.10 -32.59 38.95
C GLN A 26 -14.26 -33.33 38.23
N ARG A 27 -14.04 -33.75 36.96
CA ARG A 27 -14.43 -35.05 36.33
C ARG A 27 -15.85 -35.63 36.57
N SER A 28 -16.53 -36.31 35.65
CA SER A 28 -16.42 -36.72 34.24
C SER A 28 -17.49 -37.82 34.06
N GLN A 29 -17.82 -38.15 32.80
CA GLN A 29 -18.55 -39.36 32.34
C GLN A 29 -20.08 -39.24 32.37
N ASN A 30 -20.69 -39.09 31.19
CA ASN A 30 -21.10 -40.15 30.23
C ASN A 30 -22.33 -40.92 30.73
N GLN A 31 -23.46 -40.78 30.03
CA GLN A 31 -24.06 -41.91 29.30
C GLN A 31 -25.30 -41.47 28.50
N GLU A 32 -25.36 -42.02 27.30
CA GLU A 32 -26.46 -42.01 26.34
C GLU A 32 -27.74 -42.65 26.90
N SER A 33 -28.91 -42.16 26.47
CA SER A 33 -29.94 -43.00 25.81
C SER A 33 -31.25 -42.21 25.60
N SER A 34 -31.62 -42.07 24.33
CA SER A 34 -33.00 -41.87 23.86
C SER A 34 -33.71 -43.25 23.81
N PRO A 35 -34.99 -43.45 23.40
CA PRO A 35 -36.01 -42.50 22.91
C PRO A 35 -37.48 -42.82 23.34
N ARG A 36 -38.42 -41.98 22.88
CA ARG A 36 -39.77 -42.28 22.31
C ARG A 36 -41.02 -41.70 23.01
N HIS A 37 -41.74 -40.97 22.14
CA HIS A 37 -43.18 -40.93 21.86
C HIS A 37 -44.19 -40.18 22.76
N LEU A 38 -44.65 -39.06 22.18
CA LEU A 38 -46.04 -38.68 21.85
C LEU A 38 -47.16 -39.01 22.87
N ARG A 39 -47.81 -37.95 23.37
CA ARG A 39 -49.26 -37.77 23.26
C ARG A 39 -49.70 -36.31 23.46
N GLN A 40 -50.66 -35.90 22.65
CA GLN A 40 -51.42 -34.65 22.70
C GLN A 40 -52.34 -34.59 23.93
N GLY A 41 -52.59 -33.38 24.45
CA GLY A 41 -53.63 -33.09 25.43
C GLY A 41 -53.78 -31.60 25.70
N LEU A 42 -55.00 -31.10 25.51
CA LEU A 42 -55.44 -29.70 25.48
C LEU A 42 -55.19 -28.87 26.76
N ILE A 43 -54.87 -27.59 26.52
CA ILE A 43 -55.44 -26.34 27.07
C ILE A 43 -56.06 -26.41 28.49
N ASP A 44 -55.43 -25.70 29.44
CA ASP A 44 -56.19 -24.82 30.32
C ASP A 44 -55.33 -23.64 30.82
N GLY A 45 -55.94 -22.46 30.79
CA GLY A 45 -55.25 -21.18 30.91
C GLY A 45 -54.86 -20.81 32.34
N ARG A 46 -53.63 -20.31 32.50
CA ARG A 46 -53.30 -19.36 33.58
C ARG A 46 -52.40 -18.24 33.04
N SER A 47 -52.91 -17.04 33.24
CA SER A 47 -52.24 -15.75 33.17
C SER A 47 -50.85 -15.79 33.80
N THR A 48 -49.82 -15.51 33.00
CA THR A 48 -48.55 -14.96 33.49
C THR A 48 -48.07 -13.88 32.51
N SER A 49 -48.04 -12.66 33.01
CA SER A 49 -47.43 -11.47 32.42
C SER A 49 -46.06 -11.75 31.79
N ILE A 50 -45.89 -11.38 30.52
CA ILE A 50 -44.59 -11.34 29.85
C ILE A 50 -43.81 -10.15 30.40
N PRO A 51 -42.60 -10.34 30.95
CA PRO A 51 -41.75 -9.22 31.32
C PRO A 51 -41.16 -8.54 30.07
N CYS A 52 -41.23 -7.21 30.03
CA CYS A 52 -40.50 -6.37 29.09
C CYS A 52 -38.99 -6.58 29.22
N ALA A 53 -38.43 -7.53 28.47
CA ALA A 53 -36.98 -7.71 28.35
C ALA A 53 -36.58 -8.38 27.03
N VAL A 54 -37.21 -8.01 25.92
CA VAL A 54 -36.75 -8.43 24.57
C VAL A 54 -36.89 -7.26 23.60
N GLN A 55 -36.20 -6.16 23.89
CA GLN A 55 -36.05 -5.03 22.97
C GLN A 55 -34.62 -4.46 22.87
N PRO A 56 -33.71 -4.58 23.87
CA PRO A 56 -32.34 -4.07 23.68
C PRO A 56 -31.41 -5.04 22.92
N VAL A 57 -31.72 -6.35 22.90
CA VAL A 57 -30.79 -7.37 22.35
C VAL A 57 -30.93 -7.50 20.82
N LEU A 58 -32.15 -7.34 20.28
CA LEU A 58 -32.38 -7.42 18.84
C LEU A 58 -31.84 -6.18 18.10
N TYR A 59 -31.96 -4.99 18.70
CA TYR A 59 -31.39 -3.75 18.16
C TYR A 59 -29.85 -3.79 18.13
N ASN A 60 -29.21 -4.26 19.20
CA ASN A 60 -27.74 -4.41 19.24
C ASN A 60 -27.21 -5.45 18.22
N LEU A 61 -27.92 -6.56 18.00
CA LEU A 61 -27.54 -7.55 16.99
C LEU A 61 -27.75 -7.03 15.55
N LEU A 62 -28.83 -6.28 15.29
CA LEU A 62 -29.07 -5.63 14.01
C LEU A 62 -28.05 -4.52 13.71
N GLU A 63 -27.66 -3.70 14.70
CA GLU A 63 -26.59 -2.70 14.56
C GLU A 63 -25.23 -3.35 14.30
N ILE A 64 -24.87 -4.42 15.02
CA ILE A 64 -23.62 -5.16 14.79
C ILE A 64 -23.61 -5.80 13.40
N HIS A 65 -24.73 -6.38 12.96
CA HIS A 65 -24.84 -6.93 11.61
C HIS A 65 -24.78 -5.85 10.52
N PHE A 66 -25.45 -4.70 10.71
CA PHE A 66 -25.37 -3.56 9.77
C PHE A 66 -23.96 -2.96 9.71
N HIS A 67 -23.31 -2.80 10.86
CA HIS A 67 -21.96 -2.25 10.96
C HIS A 67 -20.93 -3.19 10.31
N ASN A 68 -21.03 -4.49 10.55
CA ASN A 68 -20.19 -5.50 9.87
C ASN A 68 -20.47 -5.57 8.37
N TYR A 69 -21.70 -5.34 7.92
CA TYR A 69 -22.06 -5.29 6.50
C TYR A 69 -21.46 -4.05 5.83
N LEU A 70 -21.56 -2.88 6.47
CA LEU A 70 -20.96 -1.62 5.99
C LEU A 70 -19.43 -1.69 5.94
N ILE A 71 -18.79 -2.28 6.96
CA ILE A 71 -17.35 -2.58 6.98
C ILE A 71 -17.01 -3.54 5.82
N GLY A 72 -17.81 -4.59 5.60
CA GLY A 72 -17.65 -5.52 4.49
C GLY A 72 -17.69 -4.83 3.12
N PHE A 73 -18.67 -3.96 2.88
CA PHE A 73 -18.78 -3.18 1.64
C PHE A 73 -17.62 -2.20 1.46
N TYR A 74 -17.19 -1.53 2.53
CA TYR A 74 -16.02 -0.65 2.50
C TYR A 74 -14.74 -1.42 2.15
N ILE A 75 -14.52 -2.60 2.75
CA ILE A 75 -13.39 -3.48 2.43
C ILE A 75 -13.42 -3.88 0.95
N VAL A 76 -14.60 -4.21 0.40
CA VAL A 76 -14.74 -4.55 -1.03
C VAL A 76 -14.34 -3.38 -1.93
N LEU A 77 -14.79 -2.16 -1.63
CA LEU A 77 -14.46 -0.96 -2.41
C LEU A 77 -12.97 -0.62 -2.33
N VAL A 78 -12.38 -0.59 -1.12
CA VAL A 78 -10.95 -0.34 -0.93
C VAL A 78 -10.11 -1.41 -1.65
N LYS A 79 -10.55 -2.67 -1.60
CA LYS A 79 -9.92 -3.76 -2.33
C LYS A 79 -10.01 -3.56 -3.85
N LYS A 80 -11.11 -3.02 -4.38
CA LYS A 80 -11.24 -2.71 -5.82
C LYS A 80 -10.25 -1.62 -6.25
N THR A 81 -10.18 -0.50 -5.54
CA THR A 81 -9.22 0.59 -5.83
C THR A 81 -7.77 0.13 -5.67
N PHE A 82 -7.49 -0.72 -4.70
CA PHE A 82 -6.17 -1.36 -4.58
C PHE A 82 -5.86 -2.28 -5.77
N LEU A 83 -6.80 -3.14 -6.17
CA LEU A 83 -6.61 -4.07 -7.29
C LEU A 83 -6.36 -3.35 -8.62
N ILE A 84 -7.03 -2.22 -8.86
CA ILE A 84 -6.80 -1.38 -10.04
C ILE A 84 -5.36 -0.85 -10.07
N ARG A 85 -4.81 -0.45 -8.92
CA ARG A 85 -3.43 0.04 -8.80
C ARG A 85 -2.38 -1.07 -8.86
N SER A 86 -2.70 -2.25 -8.35
CA SER A 86 -1.74 -3.35 -8.21
C SER A 86 -1.68 -4.30 -9.40
N ARG A 87 -2.63 -4.21 -10.35
CA ARG A 87 -2.73 -5.12 -11.50
C ARG A 87 -2.55 -4.36 -12.81
N THR A 88 -1.96 -5.05 -13.77
CA THR A 88 -1.77 -4.55 -15.13
C THR A 88 -2.48 -5.45 -16.14
N ALA A 89 -2.54 -5.01 -17.40
CA ALA A 89 -3.02 -5.85 -18.50
C ALA A 89 -2.25 -7.19 -18.60
N ALA A 90 -0.97 -7.21 -18.20
CA ALA A 90 -0.11 -8.40 -18.19
C ALA A 90 -0.45 -9.41 -17.07
N ASP A 91 -1.38 -9.08 -16.18
CA ASP A 91 -1.90 -9.99 -15.15
C ASP A 91 -3.27 -10.58 -15.52
N THR A 92 -3.84 -10.19 -16.66
CA THR A 92 -5.13 -10.70 -17.14
C THR A 92 -4.92 -12.03 -17.87
N LEU A 93 -5.73 -13.04 -17.53
CA LEU A 93 -5.71 -14.34 -18.21
C LEU A 93 -6.07 -14.16 -19.68
N MET A 94 -5.15 -14.55 -20.57
CA MET A 94 -5.41 -14.62 -22.02
C MET A 94 -5.10 -16.02 -22.50
N ILE A 95 -5.98 -16.53 -23.36
CA ILE A 95 -5.83 -17.84 -24.00
C ILE A 95 -5.57 -17.60 -25.48
N ALA A 96 -4.48 -18.17 -26.00
CA ALA A 96 -4.29 -18.25 -27.45
C ALA A 96 -5.30 -19.25 -28.00
N LYS A 97 -6.23 -18.78 -28.83
CA LYS A 97 -7.08 -19.66 -29.64
C LYS A 97 -6.21 -20.41 -30.66
N ALA A 98 -6.67 -21.58 -31.08
CA ALA A 98 -5.92 -22.46 -31.96
C ALA A 98 -5.73 -21.89 -33.37
N ASN A 99 -4.64 -21.13 -33.57
CA ASN A 99 -4.02 -20.87 -34.87
C ASN A 99 -2.76 -21.75 -35.09
N SER A 100 -2.27 -22.33 -33.99
CA SER A 100 -1.51 -23.58 -33.89
C SER A 100 -2.50 -24.62 -33.36
N PRO A 101 -2.36 -25.93 -33.62
CA PRO A 101 -3.32 -26.92 -33.09
C PRO A 101 -3.40 -26.87 -31.56
N LEU A 102 -2.43 -26.25 -30.89
CA LEU A 102 -2.40 -26.03 -29.45
C LEU A 102 -3.16 -24.76 -29.04
N GLN A 103 -4.13 -24.93 -28.15
CA GLN A 103 -4.74 -23.87 -27.35
C GLN A 103 -4.13 -23.89 -25.95
N TYR A 104 -3.66 -22.74 -25.47
CA TYR A 104 -2.95 -22.64 -24.19
C TYR A 104 -3.02 -21.21 -23.63
N PRO A 105 -2.82 -21.03 -22.32
CA PRO A 105 -2.78 -19.69 -21.74
C PRO A 105 -1.48 -18.99 -22.12
N THR A 106 -1.54 -17.77 -22.64
CA THR A 106 -0.34 -17.00 -23.00
C THR A 106 0.14 -16.08 -21.89
N GLN A 107 -0.77 -15.67 -21.01
CA GLN A 107 -0.46 -14.80 -19.86
C GLN A 107 -1.52 -14.95 -18.77
N GLY A 108 -1.20 -14.43 -17.58
CA GLY A 108 -2.15 -14.29 -16.47
C GLY A 108 -2.40 -15.54 -15.63
N VAL A 109 -1.69 -16.65 -15.88
CA VAL A 109 -1.70 -17.81 -14.97
C VAL A 109 -0.82 -17.50 -13.76
N GLU A 110 -1.41 -17.56 -12.57
CA GLU A 110 -0.71 -17.27 -11.31
C GLU A 110 -1.09 -18.29 -10.24
N VAL A 111 -0.08 -18.79 -9.51
CA VAL A 111 -0.25 -19.68 -8.38
C VAL A 111 0.58 -19.19 -7.20
N ARG A 112 0.11 -19.45 -5.98
CA ARG A 112 0.91 -19.17 -4.78
C ARG A 112 2.04 -20.19 -4.64
N PRO A 113 3.18 -19.83 -4.01
CA PRO A 113 4.24 -20.78 -3.72
C PRO A 113 3.71 -22.01 -2.96
N ARG A 114 4.15 -23.21 -3.38
CA ARG A 114 3.70 -24.51 -2.86
C ARG A 114 2.20 -24.76 -2.92
N LYS A 115 1.51 -24.17 -3.90
CA LYS A 115 0.10 -24.44 -4.18
C LYS A 115 -0.08 -25.01 -5.57
N THR A 116 -1.27 -25.56 -5.77
CA THR A 116 -1.72 -26.21 -6.99
C THR A 116 -2.74 -25.32 -7.70
N ILE A 117 -2.74 -25.36 -9.02
CA ILE A 117 -3.74 -24.70 -9.87
C ILE A 117 -4.05 -25.59 -11.08
N ILE A 118 -5.31 -25.62 -11.52
CA ILE A 118 -5.68 -26.15 -12.84
C ILE A 118 -5.08 -25.24 -13.92
N ILE A 119 -4.39 -25.81 -14.90
CA ILE A 119 -3.85 -25.01 -16.01
C ILE A 119 -5.02 -24.62 -16.94
N PRO A 120 -5.40 -23.33 -17.01
CA PRO A 120 -6.61 -22.95 -17.73
C PRO A 120 -6.40 -22.99 -19.25
N GLY A 121 -7.39 -23.50 -19.97
CA GLY A 121 -7.50 -23.31 -21.42
C GLY A 121 -6.62 -24.21 -22.29
N LEU A 122 -6.00 -25.26 -21.73
CA LEU A 122 -5.33 -26.29 -22.53
C LEU A 122 -6.34 -27.02 -23.42
N ALA A 123 -6.07 -27.08 -24.73
CA ALA A 123 -6.79 -27.92 -25.68
C ALA A 123 -5.96 -28.20 -26.93
N LEU A 124 -6.32 -29.27 -27.63
CA LEU A 124 -5.83 -29.65 -28.95
C LEU A 124 -6.97 -29.50 -29.97
N HIS A 125 -6.73 -28.73 -31.02
CA HIS A 125 -7.60 -28.58 -32.18
C HIS A 125 -6.84 -29.10 -33.39
N ASP A 126 -7.15 -30.30 -33.82
CA ASP A 126 -6.47 -30.96 -34.93
C ASP A 126 -7.50 -31.68 -35.80
N LEU A 127 -7.07 -32.10 -37.00
CA LEU A 127 -7.89 -32.90 -37.90
C LEU A 127 -8.08 -34.32 -37.34
N SER A 128 -9.01 -35.07 -37.93
CA SER A 128 -9.24 -36.49 -37.59
C SER A 128 -7.96 -37.31 -37.80
N ARG A 129 -7.55 -38.06 -36.79
CA ARG A 129 -6.35 -38.92 -36.79
C ARG A 129 -6.63 -40.19 -36.01
N ASP A 130 -5.83 -41.23 -36.26
CA ASP A 130 -5.93 -42.51 -35.54
C ASP A 130 -5.53 -42.40 -34.07
N HIS A 131 -4.59 -41.49 -33.77
CA HIS A 131 -4.09 -41.28 -32.42
C HIS A 131 -3.62 -39.84 -32.23
N TYR A 132 -3.89 -39.28 -31.06
CA TYR A 132 -3.45 -37.96 -30.65
C TYR A 132 -2.48 -38.09 -29.48
N THR A 133 -1.39 -37.34 -29.49
CA THR A 133 -0.42 -37.30 -28.38
C THR A 133 -0.08 -35.86 -28.03
N ILE A 134 -0.04 -35.60 -26.73
CA ILE A 134 0.30 -34.31 -26.14
C ILE A 134 1.37 -34.51 -25.08
N ASN A 135 2.38 -33.64 -25.08
CA ASN A 135 3.40 -33.59 -24.05
C ASN A 135 3.39 -32.23 -23.37
N ILE A 136 3.41 -32.25 -22.04
CA ILE A 136 3.47 -31.07 -21.18
C ILE A 136 4.72 -31.20 -20.31
N THR A 137 5.57 -30.19 -20.31
CA THR A 137 6.81 -30.18 -19.52
C THR A 137 6.91 -28.89 -18.72
N ALA A 138 7.05 -29.00 -17.41
CA ALA A 138 7.34 -27.89 -16.50
C ALA A 138 8.81 -27.90 -16.07
N THR A 139 9.36 -26.74 -15.69
CA THR A 139 10.77 -26.61 -15.27
C THR A 139 10.96 -26.50 -13.75
N LEU A 140 9.93 -26.13 -12.99
CA LEU A 140 9.99 -25.94 -11.53
C LEU A 140 8.95 -26.75 -10.75
N GLY A 141 7.79 -27.04 -11.33
CA GLY A 141 6.69 -27.74 -10.66
C GLY A 141 6.38 -29.10 -11.26
N THR A 142 5.47 -29.82 -10.63
CA THR A 142 4.95 -31.10 -11.11
C THR A 142 3.59 -30.92 -11.76
N LEU A 143 3.29 -31.82 -12.68
CA LEU A 143 2.04 -31.90 -13.41
C LEU A 143 1.23 -33.07 -12.86
N ASN A 144 -0.04 -32.83 -12.58
CA ASN A 144 -0.96 -33.85 -12.07
C ASN A 144 -2.31 -33.77 -12.77
N VAL A 145 -3.19 -34.76 -12.57
CA VAL A 145 -4.58 -34.69 -13.02
C VAL A 145 -5.55 -34.74 -11.85
N GLU A 146 -6.58 -33.88 -11.85
CA GLU A 146 -7.63 -33.89 -10.83
C GLU A 146 -8.66 -35.00 -11.03
N ALA A 147 -8.82 -35.45 -12.28
CA ALA A 147 -9.72 -36.53 -12.66
C ALA A 147 -9.19 -37.22 -13.93
N GLU A 148 -9.48 -38.52 -14.06
CA GLU A 148 -9.15 -39.32 -15.23
C GLU A 148 -10.38 -39.47 -16.15
N VAL A 149 -10.15 -39.44 -17.46
CA VAL A 149 -11.15 -39.61 -18.50
C VAL A 149 -10.89 -40.95 -19.19
N GLU A 150 -11.95 -41.74 -19.40
CA GLU A 150 -11.85 -43.03 -20.09
C GLU A 150 -11.21 -42.89 -21.48
N GLU A 151 -10.48 -43.93 -21.90
CA GLU A 151 -9.79 -43.99 -23.18
C GLU A 151 -8.70 -42.92 -23.37
N VAL A 152 -8.19 -42.33 -22.28
CA VAL A 152 -6.99 -41.48 -22.28
C VAL A 152 -5.87 -42.14 -21.49
N GLU A 153 -4.74 -42.39 -22.14
CA GLU A 153 -3.53 -42.88 -21.48
C GLU A 153 -2.76 -41.68 -20.90
N ILE A 154 -2.37 -41.78 -19.63
CA ILE A 154 -1.64 -40.75 -18.89
C ILE A 154 -0.30 -41.33 -18.44
N LYS A 155 0.80 -40.66 -18.79
CA LYS A 155 2.16 -41.01 -18.34
C LYS A 155 2.82 -39.83 -17.66
N GLY A 156 3.56 -40.10 -16.58
CA GLY A 156 4.33 -39.08 -15.87
C GLY A 156 3.51 -38.21 -14.90
N ASP A 157 2.34 -38.67 -14.46
CA ASP A 157 1.58 -38.03 -13.37
C ASP A 157 2.45 -37.88 -12.11
N GLY A 158 2.42 -36.70 -11.50
CA GLY A 158 3.29 -36.30 -10.39
C GLY A 158 4.71 -35.94 -10.78
N GLY A 159 5.08 -36.05 -12.06
CA GLY A 159 6.38 -35.65 -12.59
C GLY A 159 6.41 -34.24 -13.17
N MET A 160 7.59 -33.79 -13.59
CA MET A 160 7.74 -32.53 -14.35
C MET A 160 7.35 -32.67 -15.82
N HIS A 161 7.22 -33.91 -16.31
CA HIS A 161 6.92 -34.24 -17.70
C HIS A 161 5.70 -35.16 -17.69
N MET A 162 4.67 -34.77 -18.43
CA MET A 162 3.43 -35.52 -18.59
C MET A 162 3.15 -35.74 -20.07
N SER A 163 2.76 -36.97 -20.42
CA SER A 163 2.28 -37.32 -21.76
C SER A 163 0.85 -37.83 -21.67
N LEU A 164 0.00 -37.35 -22.56
CA LEU A 164 -1.41 -37.69 -22.66
C LEU A 164 -1.69 -38.16 -24.08
N SER A 165 -2.34 -39.31 -24.24
CA SER A 165 -2.67 -39.83 -25.56
C SER A 165 -4.01 -40.55 -25.63
N SER A 166 -4.68 -40.48 -26.78
CA SER A 166 -6.00 -41.09 -27.00
C SER A 166 -6.31 -41.17 -28.50
N SER A 167 -7.15 -42.13 -28.90
CA SER A 167 -7.79 -42.13 -30.23
C SER A 167 -8.99 -41.17 -30.33
N LEU A 168 -9.52 -40.69 -29.19
CA LEU A 168 -10.67 -39.81 -29.13
C LEU A 168 -10.26 -38.38 -28.74
N LEU A 169 -10.25 -37.47 -29.72
CA LEU A 169 -9.90 -36.05 -29.50
C LEU A 169 -10.77 -35.39 -28.42
N LEU A 170 -12.06 -35.76 -28.35
CA LEU A 170 -12.99 -35.23 -27.35
C LEU A 170 -12.57 -35.61 -25.93
N ASN A 171 -12.19 -36.87 -25.72
CA ASN A 171 -11.76 -37.36 -24.41
C ASN A 171 -10.41 -36.76 -24.02
N LEU A 172 -9.47 -36.65 -24.97
CA LEU A 172 -8.19 -35.98 -24.74
C LEU A 172 -8.38 -34.52 -24.32
N ASN A 173 -9.23 -33.77 -25.03
CA ASN A 173 -9.56 -32.39 -24.67
C ASN A 173 -10.28 -32.27 -23.33
N ARG A 174 -11.10 -33.26 -22.97
CA ARG A 174 -11.71 -33.32 -21.64
C ARG A 174 -10.66 -33.59 -20.56
N GLN A 175 -9.69 -34.47 -20.80
CA GLN A 175 -8.59 -34.75 -19.89
C GLN A 175 -7.70 -33.52 -19.66
N LEU A 176 -7.43 -32.73 -20.72
CA LEU A 176 -6.65 -31.50 -20.63
C LEU A 176 -7.27 -30.43 -19.71
N GLN A 177 -8.59 -30.46 -19.50
CA GLN A 177 -9.27 -29.56 -18.56
C GLN A 177 -8.97 -29.88 -17.08
N PHE A 178 -8.43 -31.08 -16.81
CA PHE A 178 -8.13 -31.55 -15.46
C PHE A 178 -6.63 -31.55 -15.13
N VAL A 179 -5.75 -31.17 -16.07
CA VAL A 179 -4.32 -31.10 -15.72
C VAL A 179 -4.05 -29.89 -14.83
N THR A 180 -3.33 -30.17 -13.75
CA THR A 180 -2.94 -29.23 -12.72
C THR A 180 -1.44 -29.08 -12.70
N TYR A 181 -1.02 -27.92 -12.22
CA TYR A 181 0.35 -27.58 -11.92
C TYR A 181 0.52 -27.40 -10.42
N THR A 182 1.52 -28.04 -9.83
CA THR A 182 1.91 -27.83 -8.43
C THR A 182 3.34 -27.30 -8.36
N ASN A 183 3.51 -26.09 -7.83
CA ASN A 183 4.85 -25.56 -7.55
C ASN A 183 5.52 -26.37 -6.41
N THR A 184 6.73 -26.88 -6.64
CA THR A 184 7.46 -27.67 -5.62
C THR A 184 8.53 -26.87 -4.87
N LYS A 185 9.01 -25.78 -5.46
CA LYS A 185 10.04 -24.90 -4.87
C LYS A 185 9.44 -23.60 -4.39
N TYR A 186 9.64 -23.31 -3.10
CA TYR A 186 9.25 -22.02 -2.54
C TYR A 186 10.19 -20.92 -3.04
N HIS A 187 9.63 -19.93 -3.74
CA HIS A 187 10.27 -18.65 -4.01
C HIS A 187 9.17 -17.57 -3.98
N PRO A 188 9.39 -16.42 -3.32
CA PRO A 188 8.32 -15.43 -3.08
C PRO A 188 7.81 -14.75 -4.37
N ASN A 189 8.65 -14.65 -5.39
CA ASN A 189 8.31 -14.13 -6.71
C ASN A 189 9.19 -14.77 -7.79
N THR A 190 8.69 -15.83 -8.43
CA THR A 190 9.37 -16.49 -9.56
C THR A 190 8.34 -16.85 -10.62
N ALA A 191 8.76 -17.54 -11.66
CA ALA A 191 7.85 -18.09 -12.64
C ALA A 191 8.39 -19.40 -13.20
N ASP A 192 7.48 -20.29 -13.57
CA ASP A 192 7.81 -21.53 -14.26
C ASP A 192 7.48 -21.42 -15.74
N THR A 193 8.32 -21.97 -16.59
CA THR A 193 8.04 -22.11 -18.02
C THR A 193 7.46 -23.50 -18.26
N VAL A 194 6.29 -23.56 -18.88
CA VAL A 194 5.64 -24.80 -19.27
C VAL A 194 5.66 -24.90 -20.79
N GLU A 195 6.26 -25.97 -21.31
CA GLU A 195 6.21 -26.34 -22.71
C GLU A 195 4.99 -27.23 -22.97
N PHE A 196 4.27 -26.94 -24.05
CA PHE A 196 3.12 -27.69 -24.51
C PHE A 196 3.36 -28.11 -25.96
N LYS A 197 3.36 -29.41 -26.24
CA LYS A 197 3.79 -29.95 -27.53
C LYS A 197 2.82 -30.99 -28.06
N THR A 198 2.63 -30.98 -29.37
CA THR A 198 2.08 -32.09 -30.16
C THR A 198 2.89 -32.18 -31.45
N GLU A 199 2.71 -33.23 -32.24
CA GLU A 199 3.46 -33.52 -33.46
C GLU A 199 3.91 -32.30 -34.27
N GLY A 200 5.20 -31.98 -34.24
CA GLY A 200 5.80 -30.85 -34.97
C GLY A 200 5.42 -29.45 -34.48
N HIS A 201 4.56 -29.32 -33.47
CA HIS A 201 4.08 -28.06 -32.92
C HIS A 201 4.49 -27.91 -31.46
N GLN A 202 5.01 -26.73 -31.13
CA GLN A 202 5.43 -26.40 -29.77
C GLN A 202 4.92 -25.01 -29.40
N ALA A 203 4.42 -24.92 -28.17
CA ALA A 203 4.09 -23.70 -27.48
C ALA A 203 4.80 -23.66 -26.13
N ALA A 204 5.02 -22.46 -25.61
CA ALA A 204 5.50 -22.27 -24.25
C ALA A 204 4.70 -21.15 -23.60
N PHE A 205 4.43 -21.29 -22.30
CA PHE A 205 3.80 -20.26 -21.50
C PHE A 205 4.37 -20.24 -20.09
N THR A 206 4.04 -19.18 -19.35
CA THR A 206 4.60 -18.95 -18.02
C THR A 206 3.52 -19.01 -16.96
N ILE A 207 3.80 -19.70 -15.87
CA ILE A 207 3.00 -19.68 -14.64
C ILE A 207 3.73 -18.80 -13.63
N LYS A 208 3.17 -17.63 -13.29
CA LYS A 208 3.72 -16.75 -12.25
C LYS A 208 3.53 -17.42 -10.89
N ILE A 209 4.61 -17.57 -10.12
CA ILE A 209 4.59 -18.14 -8.78
C ILE A 209 4.89 -17.01 -7.79
N ARG A 210 3.85 -16.46 -7.18
CA ARG A 210 3.99 -15.34 -6.24
C ARG A 210 2.83 -15.25 -5.26
N HIS A 211 3.05 -14.52 -4.19
CA HIS A 211 1.95 -14.04 -3.36
C HIS A 211 1.29 -12.84 -4.05
N GLY A 212 -0.04 -12.84 -4.11
CA GLY A 212 -0.78 -11.65 -4.52
C GLY A 212 -0.48 -10.47 -3.60
N ALA A 213 -0.53 -9.25 -4.14
CA ALA A 213 -0.30 -8.04 -3.38
C ALA A 213 -1.28 -7.97 -2.19
N THR A 214 -0.75 -7.77 -0.98
CA THR A 214 -1.56 -7.68 0.24
C THR A 214 -1.95 -6.23 0.47
N PRO A 215 -3.25 -5.87 0.42
CA PRO A 215 -3.67 -4.49 0.64
C PRO A 215 -3.40 -4.07 2.08
N LYS A 216 -2.73 -2.94 2.26
CA LYS A 216 -2.66 -2.27 3.55
C LYS A 216 -3.90 -1.40 3.71
N LEU A 217 -4.85 -1.88 4.51
CA LEU A 217 -6.10 -1.19 4.78
C LEU A 217 -5.88 -0.15 5.88
N TYR A 218 -6.53 1.01 5.72
CA TYR A 218 -6.57 2.06 6.72
C TYR A 218 -8.03 2.29 7.09
N ASP A 219 -8.29 2.32 8.40
CA ASP A 219 -9.59 2.72 8.92
C ASP A 219 -9.70 4.24 8.81
N THR A 220 -10.62 4.69 7.97
CA THR A 220 -10.87 6.11 7.72
C THR A 220 -12.06 6.62 8.54
N GLY A 221 -12.67 5.77 9.36
CA GLY A 221 -13.91 6.04 10.08
C GLY A 221 -15.17 5.89 9.21
N PRO A 222 -16.36 6.11 9.79
CA PRO A 222 -17.62 6.04 9.04
C PRO A 222 -17.67 7.09 7.93
N LYS A 223 -18.20 6.71 6.75
CA LYS A 223 -18.22 7.53 5.52
C LYS A 223 -18.98 8.86 5.66
N GLU A 224 -19.86 8.98 6.65
CA GLU A 224 -20.76 10.12 6.81
C GLU A 224 -20.04 11.39 7.31
N GLU A 225 -18.80 11.27 7.80
CA GLU A 225 -17.96 12.41 8.19
C GLU A 225 -16.52 12.25 7.65
N TYR A 226 -16.31 12.63 6.39
CA TYR A 226 -14.94 12.71 5.84
C TYR A 226 -14.11 13.70 6.68
N ASN A 227 -13.05 13.19 7.32
CA ASN A 227 -12.14 13.99 8.13
C ASN A 227 -10.70 13.70 7.71
N VAL A 228 -10.07 14.67 7.05
CA VAL A 228 -8.69 14.57 6.57
C VAL A 228 -7.69 14.26 7.68
N SER A 229 -7.99 14.65 8.92
CA SER A 229 -7.15 14.38 10.11
C SER A 229 -6.99 12.90 10.46
N LYS A 230 -7.92 12.04 10.01
CA LYS A 230 -7.83 10.59 10.24
C LYS A 230 -6.94 9.89 9.22
N ILE A 231 -6.66 10.53 8.09
CA ILE A 231 -6.03 9.89 6.92
C ILE A 231 -4.75 10.58 6.46
N VAL A 232 -4.47 11.79 6.95
CA VAL A 232 -3.23 12.54 6.67
C VAL A 232 -2.50 12.84 7.97
N THR A 233 -1.19 12.60 7.97
CA THR A 233 -0.25 13.15 8.95
C THR A 233 0.67 14.12 8.24
N ILE A 234 0.85 15.31 8.80
CA ILE A 234 1.85 16.27 8.33
C ILE A 234 3.17 15.91 9.01
N VAL A 235 4.23 15.76 8.21
CA VAL A 235 5.57 15.49 8.72
C VAL A 235 6.50 16.61 8.31
N THR A 236 7.39 16.98 9.22
CA THR A 236 8.41 17.99 8.95
C THR A 236 9.70 17.67 9.69
N LYS A 237 10.77 18.35 9.31
CA LYS A 237 12.08 18.25 9.95
C LYS A 237 12.61 19.64 10.20
N THR A 238 13.07 19.89 11.42
CA THR A 238 13.70 21.15 11.80
C THR A 238 15.17 20.97 12.17
N PHE A 239 15.92 22.06 12.09
CA PHE A 239 17.30 22.18 12.57
C PHE A 239 17.57 23.62 12.96
N LEU A 240 17.66 23.92 14.26
CA LEU A 240 18.00 25.24 14.81
C LEU A 240 17.03 26.38 14.44
N ARG A 241 15.86 26.09 13.83
CA ARG A 241 14.91 27.09 13.27
C ARG A 241 13.54 27.11 13.96
N TYR A 242 13.52 27.10 15.29
CA TYR A 242 12.28 27.01 16.08
C TYR A 242 11.23 28.10 15.80
N GLU A 243 11.64 29.33 15.48
CA GLU A 243 10.69 30.40 15.11
C GLU A 243 9.97 30.06 13.79
N LYS A 244 10.71 29.54 12.80
CA LYS A 244 10.14 29.10 11.53
C LYS A 244 9.17 27.93 11.76
N LEU A 245 9.60 26.95 12.54
CA LEU A 245 8.78 25.80 12.91
C LEU A 245 7.49 26.21 13.63
N GLN A 246 7.57 27.15 14.58
CA GLN A 246 6.38 27.63 15.30
C GLN A 246 5.39 28.31 14.34
N ASN A 247 5.88 29.18 13.45
CA ASN A 247 5.03 29.81 12.43
C ASN A 247 4.38 28.78 11.49
N LEU A 248 5.10 27.71 11.13
CA LEU A 248 4.53 26.59 10.37
C LEU A 248 3.40 25.94 11.17
N ILE A 249 3.64 25.56 12.43
CA ILE A 249 2.65 24.92 13.31
C ILE A 249 1.41 25.79 13.46
N ASP A 250 1.59 27.08 13.75
CA ASP A 250 0.48 28.02 13.94
C ASP A 250 -0.35 28.16 12.66
N SER A 251 0.32 28.22 11.51
CA SER A 251 -0.37 28.27 10.21
C SER A 251 -1.12 26.97 9.91
N ILE A 252 -0.56 25.79 10.25
CA ILE A 252 -1.26 24.51 10.12
C ILE A 252 -2.50 24.53 11.00
N ARG A 253 -2.37 24.89 12.28
CA ARG A 253 -3.48 24.88 13.25
C ARG A 253 -4.62 25.82 12.88
N LYS A 254 -4.33 26.91 12.15
CA LYS A 254 -5.34 27.81 11.60
C LYS A 254 -6.31 27.12 10.62
N TYR A 255 -5.83 26.16 9.81
CA TYR A 255 -6.65 25.51 8.77
C TYR A 255 -6.98 24.05 9.09
N TYR A 256 -6.12 23.37 9.85
CA TYR A 256 -6.20 21.95 10.20
C TYR A 256 -5.88 21.74 11.70
N PRO A 257 -6.80 22.11 12.60
CA PRO A 257 -6.55 22.12 14.04
C PRO A 257 -6.26 20.74 14.64
N THR A 258 -6.73 19.67 14.01
CA THR A 258 -6.68 18.29 14.54
C THR A 258 -5.79 17.34 13.73
N VAL A 259 -5.14 17.80 12.66
CA VAL A 259 -4.21 16.96 11.89
C VAL A 259 -2.94 16.73 12.71
N MET A 260 -2.49 15.48 12.80
CA MET A 260 -1.24 15.12 13.47
C MET A 260 -0.04 15.77 12.78
N ILE A 261 0.86 16.36 13.56
CA ILE A 261 2.14 16.91 13.11
C ILE A 261 3.26 16.11 13.77
N VAL A 262 4.08 15.44 12.95
CA VAL A 262 5.29 14.75 13.42
C VAL A 262 6.52 15.57 13.02
N ILE A 263 7.37 15.85 14.00
CA ILE A 263 8.55 16.71 13.85
C ILE A 263 9.79 15.87 14.16
N ALA A 264 10.68 15.71 13.17
CA ALA A 264 12.04 15.23 13.42
C ALA A 264 12.97 16.43 13.69
N ASP A 265 13.73 16.40 14.77
CA ASP A 265 14.56 17.51 15.22
C ASP A 265 15.98 17.04 15.51
N ASP A 266 16.96 17.50 14.73
CA ASP A 266 18.39 17.22 14.93
C ASP A 266 19.18 18.44 15.41
N SER A 267 18.52 19.36 16.11
CA SER A 267 19.16 20.51 16.74
C SER A 267 20.09 20.10 17.90
N ASP A 268 21.14 20.88 18.13
CA ASP A 268 22.14 20.60 19.19
C ASP A 268 21.52 20.72 20.60
N ASN A 269 20.77 21.80 20.80
CA ASN A 269 20.07 22.10 22.05
C ASN A 269 18.57 22.18 21.75
N PRO A 270 17.88 21.02 21.68
CA PRO A 270 16.53 21.00 21.16
C PRO A 270 15.54 21.64 22.14
N LYS A 271 14.64 22.48 21.61
CA LYS A 271 13.52 23.04 22.38
C LYS A 271 12.34 22.08 22.29
N THR A 272 11.72 21.79 23.44
CA THR A 272 10.49 21.00 23.48
C THR A 272 9.35 21.77 22.81
N ILE A 273 8.79 21.19 21.76
CA ILE A 273 7.55 21.62 21.14
C ILE A 273 6.46 20.67 21.62
N SER A 274 5.42 21.22 22.25
CA SER A 274 4.31 20.45 22.79
C SER A 274 2.97 21.10 22.41
N GLY A 275 1.94 20.28 22.31
CA GLY A 275 0.60 20.73 21.97
C GLY A 275 -0.28 19.57 21.50
N PRO A 276 -1.59 19.79 21.33
CA PRO A 276 -2.49 18.77 20.81
C PRO A 276 -2.05 18.35 19.40
N TYR A 277 -2.06 17.05 19.14
CA TYR A 277 -1.70 16.44 17.85
C TYR A 277 -0.30 16.82 17.35
N ILE A 278 0.67 16.93 18.27
CA ILE A 278 2.08 17.17 17.94
C ILE A 278 2.93 16.08 18.59
N GLU A 279 3.79 15.46 17.79
CA GLU A 279 4.83 14.55 18.26
C GLU A 279 6.19 15.05 17.78
N GLN A 280 7.13 15.26 18.71
CA GLN A 280 8.50 15.66 18.41
C GLN A 280 9.45 14.53 18.75
N TYR A 281 10.31 14.19 17.79
CA TYR A 281 11.34 13.16 17.93
C TYR A 281 12.72 13.78 17.76
N ILE A 282 13.53 13.66 18.80
CA ILE A 282 14.88 14.21 18.84
C ILE A 282 15.87 13.21 18.23
N MET A 283 16.72 13.70 17.35
CA MET A 283 17.78 12.96 16.67
C MET A 283 19.16 13.41 17.16
N PRO A 284 20.21 12.61 16.93
CA PRO A 284 21.58 13.08 17.11
C PRO A 284 21.84 14.38 16.34
N PHE A 285 22.61 15.29 16.93
CA PHE A 285 22.89 16.61 16.37
C PHE A 285 23.36 16.54 14.92
N GLY A 286 22.69 17.29 14.04
CA GLY A 286 23.05 17.42 12.64
C GLY A 286 22.97 16.11 11.84
N LYS A 287 22.23 15.09 12.31
CA LYS A 287 22.11 13.78 11.64
C LYS A 287 21.69 13.90 10.18
N GLY A 288 20.89 14.92 9.84
CA GLY A 288 20.71 15.37 8.46
C GLY A 288 19.34 15.12 7.87
N TRP A 289 19.20 15.58 6.62
CA TRP A 289 17.90 15.79 5.99
C TRP A 289 17.13 14.49 5.78
N PHE A 290 17.70 13.54 5.04
CA PHE A 290 17.04 12.29 4.66
C PHE A 290 16.81 11.34 5.85
N ALA A 291 17.75 11.32 6.81
CA ALA A 291 17.55 10.62 8.07
C ALA A 291 16.33 11.15 8.85
N GLY A 292 16.17 12.48 8.93
CA GLY A 292 15.00 13.10 9.56
C GLY A 292 13.69 12.83 8.83
N ARG A 293 13.71 12.77 7.48
CA ARG A 293 12.53 12.37 6.72
C ARG A 293 12.07 10.97 7.08
N ASN A 294 13.00 10.01 7.08
CA ASN A 294 12.70 8.63 7.44
C ASN A 294 12.15 8.52 8.86
N LEU A 295 12.75 9.23 9.83
CA LEU A 295 12.26 9.22 11.20
C LEU A 295 10.82 9.71 11.25
N ALA A 296 10.52 10.91 10.74
CA ALA A 296 9.17 11.46 10.81
C ALA A 296 8.13 10.58 10.08
N ILE A 297 8.47 10.07 8.89
CA ILE A 297 7.60 9.18 8.11
C ILE A 297 7.38 7.83 8.83
N SER A 298 8.38 7.31 9.55
CA SER A 298 8.23 6.04 10.27
C SER A 298 7.21 6.10 11.41
N GLN A 299 6.93 7.29 11.95
CA GLN A 299 5.97 7.49 13.04
C GLN A 299 4.54 7.72 12.53
N ALA A 300 4.35 8.08 11.26
CA ALA A 300 3.01 8.31 10.71
C ALA A 300 2.17 7.02 10.68
N THR A 301 0.96 7.02 11.26
CA THR A 301 0.06 5.86 11.26
C THR A 301 -1.05 5.95 10.21
N THR A 302 -1.17 7.10 9.56
CA THR A 302 -2.22 7.42 8.58
C THR A 302 -1.92 6.88 7.18
N LYS A 303 -2.94 6.84 6.32
CA LYS A 303 -2.85 6.38 4.92
C LYS A 303 -1.90 7.23 4.08
N TYR A 304 -1.94 8.54 4.32
CA TYR A 304 -1.16 9.54 3.60
C TYR A 304 -0.27 10.33 4.55
N VAL A 305 0.87 10.75 4.03
CA VAL A 305 1.78 11.69 4.66
C VAL A 305 1.92 12.91 3.75
N LEU A 306 1.81 14.11 4.32
CA LEU A 306 2.21 15.35 3.68
C LEU A 306 3.59 15.77 4.20
N TRP A 307 4.59 15.86 3.32
CA TRP A 307 5.88 16.44 3.63
C TRP A 307 5.85 17.97 3.47
N VAL A 308 6.36 18.69 4.47
CA VAL A 308 6.59 20.15 4.42
C VAL A 308 7.93 20.52 5.03
N ASP A 309 8.60 21.53 4.45
CA ASP A 309 9.77 22.15 5.09
C ASP A 309 9.31 23.08 6.24
N ASP A 310 10.13 23.21 7.29
CA ASP A 310 9.80 23.93 8.54
C ASP A 310 9.65 25.46 8.38
N ASP A 311 9.91 26.00 7.20
CA ASP A 311 9.72 27.41 6.84
C ASP A 311 8.57 27.63 5.84
N PHE A 312 7.70 26.65 5.66
CA PHE A 312 6.46 26.84 4.91
C PHE A 312 5.35 27.51 5.73
N LEU A 313 4.34 28.03 5.04
CA LEU A 313 3.15 28.65 5.63
C LEU A 313 1.89 28.13 4.92
N PHE A 314 1.00 27.52 5.71
CA PHE A 314 -0.31 27.14 5.22
C PHE A 314 -1.17 28.37 4.96
N THR A 315 -1.94 28.31 3.89
CA THR A 315 -2.86 29.37 3.47
C THR A 315 -4.24 28.78 3.18
N ALA A 316 -5.21 29.63 2.86
CA ALA A 316 -6.52 29.19 2.41
C ALA A 316 -6.45 28.27 1.16
N ASN A 317 -5.37 28.35 0.37
CA ASN A 317 -5.15 27.57 -0.84
C ASN A 317 -4.40 26.25 -0.59
N THR A 318 -3.94 25.99 0.64
CA THR A 318 -3.27 24.75 1.03
C THR A 318 -4.33 23.68 1.36
N LYS A 319 -4.96 23.13 0.34
CA LYS A 319 -6.08 22.16 0.47
C LYS A 319 -5.59 20.72 0.47
N LEU A 320 -5.58 20.07 1.64
CA LEU A 320 -5.17 18.67 1.78
C LEU A 320 -6.14 17.73 1.07
N GLU A 321 -7.42 18.05 1.12
CA GLU A 321 -8.52 17.27 0.55
C GLU A 321 -8.37 17.10 -0.95
N LYS A 322 -7.87 18.14 -1.65
CA LYS A 322 -7.59 18.07 -3.09
C LYS A 322 -6.47 17.08 -3.41
N LEU A 323 -5.39 17.08 -2.63
CA LEU A 323 -4.29 16.13 -2.80
C LEU A 323 -4.76 14.70 -2.50
N VAL A 324 -5.59 14.52 -1.47
CA VAL A 324 -6.22 13.22 -1.17
C VAL A 324 -7.12 12.77 -2.32
N ASP A 325 -7.97 13.63 -2.87
CA ASP A 325 -8.90 13.28 -3.95
C ASP A 325 -8.14 12.76 -5.19
N VAL A 326 -7.02 13.43 -5.55
CA VAL A 326 -6.13 12.97 -6.61
C VAL A 326 -5.58 11.58 -6.30
N LEU A 327 -5.09 11.32 -5.10
CA LEU A 327 -4.52 10.01 -4.73
C LEU A 327 -5.57 8.89 -4.59
N GLU A 328 -6.83 9.21 -4.31
CA GLU A 328 -7.90 8.21 -4.18
C GLU A 328 -8.53 7.85 -5.54
N ARG A 329 -8.54 8.79 -6.50
CA ARG A 329 -9.19 8.62 -7.81
C ARG A 329 -8.21 8.33 -8.96
N THR A 330 -6.91 8.39 -8.71
CA THR A 330 -5.88 8.04 -9.69
C THR A 330 -5.06 6.85 -9.22
N THR A 331 -4.12 6.40 -10.06
CA THR A 331 -3.14 5.38 -9.68
C THR A 331 -1.84 5.97 -9.12
N LEU A 332 -1.78 7.29 -8.89
CA LEU A 332 -0.60 7.96 -8.36
C LEU A 332 -0.26 7.48 -6.93
N ASP A 333 1.04 7.38 -6.67
CA ASP A 333 1.59 7.10 -5.35
C ASP A 333 1.89 8.39 -4.56
N LEU A 334 2.14 9.50 -5.28
CA LEU A 334 2.57 10.78 -4.73
C LEU A 334 2.08 11.94 -5.61
N VAL A 335 1.62 13.03 -4.98
CA VAL A 335 1.24 14.27 -5.65
C VAL A 335 1.85 15.50 -4.97
N GLY A 336 2.57 16.31 -5.74
CA GLY A 336 3.17 17.57 -5.31
C GLY A 336 2.28 18.78 -5.55
N GLY A 337 2.53 19.87 -4.83
CA GLY A 337 1.90 21.18 -5.05
C GLY A 337 2.89 22.28 -5.43
N VAL A 338 2.42 23.52 -5.36
CA VAL A 338 3.21 24.74 -5.67
C VAL A 338 3.75 25.37 -4.39
N VAL A 339 5.02 25.79 -4.40
CA VAL A 339 5.64 26.52 -3.29
C VAL A 339 5.95 27.94 -3.75
N GLY A 340 5.39 28.95 -3.09
CA GLY A 340 5.71 30.37 -3.33
C GLY A 340 5.50 30.84 -4.77
N GLY A 341 4.53 30.25 -5.49
CA GLY A 341 4.23 30.55 -6.89
C GLY A 341 5.05 29.80 -7.94
N GLY A 342 6.00 28.95 -7.51
CA GLY A 342 6.81 28.12 -8.42
C GLY A 342 6.40 26.66 -8.45
N THR A 343 6.17 26.12 -9.65
CA THR A 343 6.03 24.67 -9.89
C THR A 343 7.42 24.07 -10.14
N PHE A 344 7.89 23.21 -9.25
CA PHE A 344 9.08 22.38 -9.51
C PHE A 344 8.60 21.02 -10.03
N ARG A 345 8.71 20.81 -11.34
CA ARG A 345 8.33 19.58 -12.02
C ARG A 345 9.51 19.13 -12.87
N GLN A 346 9.87 17.86 -12.77
CA GLN A 346 11.01 17.29 -13.49
C GLN A 346 10.57 16.06 -14.27
N THR A 347 11.12 15.88 -15.46
CA THR A 347 11.16 14.59 -16.15
C THR A 347 12.56 14.02 -16.04
N ILE A 348 12.64 12.70 -15.89
CA ILE A 348 13.87 11.95 -15.73
C ILE A 348 13.91 10.89 -16.82
N SER A 349 15.02 10.80 -17.54
CA SER A 349 15.30 9.71 -18.46
C SER A 349 16.69 9.13 -18.19
N ILE A 350 16.83 7.82 -18.45
CA ILE A 350 18.09 7.10 -18.32
C ILE A 350 18.50 6.66 -19.72
N GLU A 351 19.68 7.10 -20.16
CA GLU A 351 20.35 6.61 -21.36
C GLU A 351 21.22 5.41 -20.96
N PRO A 352 20.96 4.21 -21.51
CA PRO A 352 21.75 3.03 -21.21
C PRO A 352 23.21 3.23 -21.64
N GLY A 353 24.14 2.99 -20.73
CA GLY A 353 25.56 2.94 -21.03
C GLY A 353 26.07 1.52 -21.23
N GLU A 354 27.38 1.39 -21.47
CA GLU A 354 28.06 0.10 -21.56
C GLU A 354 28.48 -0.41 -20.18
N GLU A 355 29.71 -0.90 -20.01
CA GLU A 355 30.22 -1.44 -18.74
C GLU A 355 30.28 -0.36 -17.64
N ASP A 356 30.62 0.87 -18.02
CA ASP A 356 30.84 1.99 -17.10
C ASP A 356 29.56 2.50 -16.43
N GLY A 357 28.38 2.17 -16.94
CA GLY A 357 27.08 2.55 -16.36
C GLY A 357 26.33 3.62 -17.14
N ASP A 358 25.11 3.88 -16.70
CA ASP A 358 24.09 4.64 -17.41
C ASP A 358 24.21 6.16 -17.17
N CYS A 359 23.53 6.92 -18.01
CA CYS A 359 23.53 8.38 -18.00
C CYS A 359 22.15 8.94 -17.63
N LEU A 360 22.10 9.75 -16.56
CA LEU A 360 20.87 10.36 -16.08
C LEU A 360 20.63 11.73 -16.73
N HIS A 361 19.44 11.94 -17.27
CA HIS A 361 19.00 13.24 -17.78
C HIS A 361 17.81 13.73 -16.97
N ILE A 362 17.95 14.90 -16.36
CA ILE A 362 16.88 15.56 -15.61
C ILE A 362 16.52 16.84 -16.35
N ARG A 363 15.24 17.02 -16.69
CA ARG A 363 14.72 18.19 -17.43
C ARG A 363 13.53 18.77 -16.71
N ARG A 364 13.39 20.09 -16.72
CA ARG A 364 12.14 20.73 -16.26
C ARG A 364 11.02 20.38 -17.23
N GLY A 365 9.89 19.92 -16.71
CA GLY A 365 8.75 19.54 -17.53
C GLY A 365 7.81 18.56 -16.84
N PHE A 366 6.88 18.03 -17.63
CA PHE A 366 5.93 16.99 -17.24
C PHE A 366 5.62 16.11 -18.46
N HIS A 367 5.06 14.93 -18.24
CA HIS A 367 4.76 13.95 -19.30
C HIS A 367 3.41 14.21 -19.97
N HIS A 368 2.33 14.25 -19.18
CA HIS A 368 0.99 14.55 -19.67
C HIS A 368 0.08 15.04 -18.54
N VAL A 369 -1.08 15.60 -18.90
CA VAL A 369 -2.15 15.97 -17.98
C VAL A 369 -2.85 14.72 -17.46
N ILE A 370 -3.35 14.77 -16.24
CA ILE A 370 -4.10 13.67 -15.62
C ILE A 370 -5.58 13.81 -15.98
N GLU A 371 -6.18 12.73 -16.48
CA GLU A 371 -7.60 12.68 -16.81
C GLU A 371 -8.45 13.01 -15.56
N GLU A 372 -9.54 13.77 -15.74
CA GLU A 372 -10.41 14.29 -14.65
C GLU A 372 -9.75 15.32 -13.70
N PHE A 373 -8.44 15.54 -13.77
CA PHE A 373 -7.68 16.49 -12.94
C PHE A 373 -6.83 17.44 -13.82
N PRO A 374 -7.44 18.43 -14.49
CA PRO A 374 -6.76 19.27 -15.50
C PRO A 374 -5.64 20.15 -14.92
N HIS A 375 -5.67 20.42 -13.62
CA HIS A 375 -4.64 21.16 -12.90
C HIS A 375 -3.45 20.29 -12.48
N CYS A 376 -3.51 18.98 -12.75
CA CYS A 376 -2.51 18.02 -12.33
C CYS A 376 -1.85 17.34 -13.54
N VAL A 377 -0.54 17.14 -13.45
CA VAL A 377 0.27 16.51 -14.50
C VAL A 377 1.12 15.39 -13.92
N VAL A 378 1.46 14.41 -14.76
CA VAL A 378 2.42 13.35 -14.44
C VAL A 378 3.84 13.88 -14.61
N THR A 379 4.71 13.62 -13.63
CA THR A 379 6.10 14.08 -13.57
C THR A 379 6.93 13.02 -12.85
N ASP A 380 8.26 13.09 -12.90
CA ASP A 380 9.12 12.15 -12.18
C ASP A 380 9.63 12.72 -10.85
N GLY A 381 9.51 14.04 -10.62
CA GLY A 381 9.94 14.64 -9.37
C GLY A 381 9.29 15.98 -9.09
N VAL A 382 9.01 16.24 -7.82
CA VAL A 382 8.33 17.44 -7.33
C VAL A 382 9.13 18.19 -6.27
N THR A 383 8.69 19.41 -5.93
CA THR A 383 9.26 20.19 -4.81
C THR A 383 8.99 19.52 -3.45
N ASN A 384 9.60 20.01 -2.38
CA ASN A 384 9.41 19.55 -0.98
C ASN A 384 8.03 19.88 -0.38
N PHE A 385 6.99 19.92 -1.20
CA PHE A 385 5.59 20.02 -0.78
C PHE A 385 4.81 18.97 -1.55
N PHE A 386 4.63 17.80 -0.94
CA PHE A 386 3.95 16.67 -1.57
C PHE A 386 3.25 15.78 -0.56
N MET A 387 2.10 15.25 -0.98
CA MET A 387 1.38 14.20 -0.28
C MET A 387 1.66 12.86 -0.97
N ALA A 388 1.87 11.81 -0.19
CA ALA A 388 2.10 10.48 -0.73
C ALA A 388 1.48 9.39 0.14
N HIS A 389 1.28 8.23 -0.46
CA HIS A 389 1.00 6.99 0.26
C HIS A 389 2.13 6.68 1.25
N THR A 390 1.78 6.52 2.53
CA THR A 390 2.76 6.33 3.62
C THR A 390 3.65 5.10 3.41
N ASP A 391 3.07 4.01 2.91
CA ASP A 391 3.79 2.77 2.60
C ASP A 391 4.75 2.93 1.41
N LYS A 392 4.39 3.73 0.40
CA LYS A 392 5.27 4.02 -0.74
C LYS A 392 6.48 4.84 -0.36
N LEU A 393 6.32 5.86 0.50
CA LEU A 393 7.47 6.60 1.03
C LEU A 393 8.43 5.70 1.82
N ARG A 394 7.90 4.74 2.59
CA ARG A 394 8.71 3.78 3.35
C ARG A 394 9.37 2.73 2.48
N GLN A 395 8.70 2.31 1.41
CA GLN A 395 9.22 1.32 0.47
C GLN A 395 10.46 1.86 -0.27
N VAL A 396 10.40 3.10 -0.76
CA VAL A 396 11.54 3.73 -1.43
C VAL A 396 12.59 4.17 -0.42
N GLY A 397 12.16 4.86 0.65
CA GLY A 397 13.04 5.37 1.68
C GLY A 397 13.93 6.53 1.21
N PHE A 398 14.41 7.32 2.17
CA PHE A 398 15.34 8.42 1.91
C PHE A 398 16.75 8.02 2.35
N ASP A 399 17.74 7.96 1.46
CA ASP A 399 19.10 7.52 1.82
C ASP A 399 19.74 8.42 2.90
N PRO A 400 19.96 7.93 4.14
CA PRO A 400 20.44 8.77 5.23
C PRO A 400 21.89 9.24 5.06
N LEU A 401 22.65 8.69 4.12
CA LEU A 401 23.99 9.19 3.78
C LEU A 401 23.92 10.57 3.10
N LEU A 402 22.79 10.90 2.47
CA LEU A 402 22.50 12.22 1.91
C LEU A 402 22.03 13.20 2.99
N SER A 403 22.97 13.61 3.85
CA SER A 403 22.68 14.41 5.04
C SER A 403 22.42 15.91 4.76
N ARG A 404 22.87 16.44 3.62
CA ARG A 404 22.85 17.89 3.28
C ARG A 404 22.32 18.21 1.89
N LEU A 405 22.78 17.46 0.87
CA LEU A 405 22.41 17.68 -0.53
C LEU A 405 21.55 16.52 -1.01
N ALA A 406 20.23 16.71 -0.99
CA ALA A 406 19.34 15.85 -1.76
C ALA A 406 17.97 16.49 -1.98
N HIS A 407 17.41 16.23 -3.16
CA HIS A 407 16.07 16.62 -3.55
C HIS A 407 15.50 15.60 -4.53
N ILE A 408 16.19 15.37 -5.65
CA ILE A 408 15.72 14.47 -6.71
C ILE A 408 16.11 13.00 -6.45
N GLU A 409 17.07 12.76 -5.55
CA GLU A 409 17.68 11.44 -5.32
C GLU A 409 16.65 10.42 -4.82
N PHE A 410 15.69 10.85 -3.98
CA PHE A 410 14.54 10.02 -3.61
C PHE A 410 13.72 9.58 -4.81
N PHE A 411 13.50 10.48 -5.77
CA PHE A 411 12.72 10.19 -6.96
C PHE A 411 13.48 9.30 -7.94
N ILE A 412 14.81 9.44 -8.04
CA ILE A 412 15.66 8.54 -8.81
C ILE A 412 15.59 7.12 -8.24
N ASP A 413 15.75 6.98 -6.91
CA ASP A 413 15.65 5.69 -6.22
C ASP A 413 14.22 5.09 -6.33
N GLY A 414 13.21 5.93 -6.58
CA GLY A 414 11.82 5.54 -6.78
C GLY A 414 11.41 5.24 -8.23
N LEU A 415 12.30 5.39 -9.22
CA LEU A 415 11.97 5.13 -10.62
C LEU A 415 11.49 3.67 -10.81
N GLY A 416 10.39 3.51 -11.55
CA GLY A 416 9.73 2.21 -11.76
C GLY A 416 8.91 1.69 -10.57
N SER A 417 8.97 2.35 -9.40
CA SER A 417 8.20 1.96 -8.20
C SER A 417 7.20 3.01 -7.73
N LEU A 418 7.44 4.29 -8.04
CA LEU A 418 6.56 5.43 -7.76
C LEU A 418 5.91 5.95 -9.03
N TYR A 419 4.61 6.20 -8.96
CA TYR A 419 3.90 7.01 -9.93
C TYR A 419 3.62 8.41 -9.37
N VAL A 420 4.19 9.45 -9.97
CA VAL A 420 4.32 10.79 -9.37
C VAL A 420 3.53 11.83 -10.19
N GLY A 421 2.79 12.69 -9.49
CA GLY A 421 2.05 13.79 -10.09
C GLY A 421 2.34 15.14 -9.42
N SER A 422 1.92 16.23 -10.05
CA SER A 422 2.00 17.59 -9.49
C SER A 422 0.79 18.41 -9.92
N CYS A 423 0.14 19.07 -8.96
CA CYS A 423 -0.98 19.98 -9.19
C CYS A 423 -0.57 21.45 -9.01
N ASP A 424 -1.09 22.35 -9.85
CA ASP A 424 -0.85 23.81 -9.72
C ASP A 424 -1.89 24.57 -8.89
N ASP A 425 -3.02 23.95 -8.56
CA ASP A 425 -4.14 24.56 -7.85
C ASP A 425 -4.16 24.28 -6.34
N VAL A 426 -3.10 23.63 -5.81
CA VAL A 426 -2.81 23.48 -4.39
C VAL A 426 -1.48 24.13 -4.09
N THR A 427 -1.51 25.19 -3.29
CA THR A 427 -0.33 26.05 -3.08
C THR A 427 -0.01 26.21 -1.60
N ILE A 428 1.28 26.33 -1.30
CA ILE A 428 1.79 26.66 0.03
C ILE A 428 2.76 27.85 -0.09
N ASN A 429 2.74 28.72 0.91
CA ASN A 429 3.66 29.85 0.96
C ASN A 429 4.97 29.46 1.63
N HIS A 430 5.98 30.31 1.44
CA HIS A 430 7.28 30.19 2.10
C HIS A 430 7.50 31.44 2.96
N GLN A 431 8.02 31.25 4.17
CA GLN A 431 8.37 32.37 5.04
C GLN A 431 9.48 33.22 4.41
N PRO A 432 9.48 34.55 4.56
CA PRO A 432 10.53 35.40 4.01
C PRO A 432 11.92 34.98 4.49
N LYS A 433 12.88 34.95 3.56
CA LYS A 433 14.30 34.79 3.89
C LYS A 433 14.79 36.12 4.45
N VAL A 434 14.99 36.18 5.75
CA VAL A 434 15.58 37.36 6.40
C VAL A 434 17.10 37.25 6.26
N HIS A 435 17.69 38.09 5.40
CA HIS A 435 19.14 38.18 5.27
C HIS A 435 19.66 39.21 6.28
N GLN A 436 20.05 38.75 7.46
CA GLN A 436 20.78 39.58 8.40
C GLN A 436 22.28 39.56 8.08
N PRO A 437 22.99 40.71 8.19
CA PRO A 437 24.45 40.72 8.05
C PRO A 437 25.09 39.80 9.11
N PRO A 438 26.22 39.12 8.82
CA PRO A 438 26.81 38.12 9.71
C PRO A 438 27.03 38.60 11.15
N ALA A 439 27.38 39.88 11.34
CA ALA A 439 27.60 40.50 12.64
C ALA A 439 26.34 40.60 13.53
N LYS A 440 25.14 40.41 12.97
CA LYS A 440 23.86 40.46 13.68
C LYS A 440 23.18 39.10 13.81
N GLN A 441 23.74 38.05 13.18
CA GLN A 441 23.17 36.71 13.23
C GLN A 441 23.36 36.09 14.61
N THR A 442 22.32 35.44 15.10
CA THR A 442 22.35 34.62 16.32
C THR A 442 23.27 33.41 16.14
N TYR A 443 23.66 32.75 17.24
CA TYR A 443 24.44 31.51 17.20
C TYR A 443 23.76 30.44 16.32
N ASN A 444 22.45 30.24 16.49
CA ASN A 444 21.68 29.26 15.73
C ASN A 444 21.63 29.58 14.23
N GLU A 445 21.45 30.84 13.84
CA GLU A 445 21.45 31.25 12.43
C GLU A 445 22.83 31.05 11.79
N ASN A 446 23.90 31.43 12.49
CA ASN A 446 25.27 31.20 12.03
C ASN A 446 25.56 29.70 11.85
N MET A 447 25.16 28.88 12.82
CA MET A 447 25.34 27.42 12.76
C MET A 447 24.49 26.79 11.65
N TYR A 448 23.22 27.18 11.53
CA TYR A 448 22.35 26.73 10.45
C TYR A 448 22.96 27.04 9.08
N ASN A 449 23.45 28.27 8.88
CA ASN A 449 24.06 28.70 7.62
C ASN A 449 25.31 27.89 7.27
N LYS A 450 26.16 27.54 8.25
CA LYS A 450 27.32 26.65 8.04
C LYS A 450 26.91 25.26 7.54
N PHE A 451 25.81 24.71 8.05
CA PHE A 451 25.30 23.39 7.62
C PHE A 451 24.57 23.47 6.28
N ARG A 452 23.86 24.57 6.02
CA ARG A 452 23.14 24.81 4.77
C ARG A 452 24.08 25.05 3.59
N HIS A 453 25.23 25.66 3.87
CA HIS A 453 26.28 26.02 2.93
C HIS A 453 27.65 25.54 3.46
N PRO A 454 27.92 24.22 3.41
CA PRO A 454 29.17 23.68 3.93
C PRO A 454 30.38 24.19 3.14
N SER A 455 31.49 24.43 3.83
CA SER A 455 32.75 24.85 3.22
C SER A 455 33.36 23.77 2.31
N THR A 456 33.13 22.48 2.61
CA THR A 456 33.51 21.34 1.76
C THR A 456 32.33 20.83 0.94
N PHE A 457 31.80 21.69 0.07
CA PHE A 457 30.75 21.32 -0.89
C PHE A 457 31.16 20.13 -1.79
N SER A 458 32.47 19.90 -1.97
CA SER A 458 33.05 18.74 -2.65
C SER A 458 32.64 17.40 -2.03
N ASP A 459 32.68 17.27 -0.70
CA ASP A 459 32.55 15.96 -0.05
C ASP A 459 31.10 15.44 -0.12
N SER A 460 30.13 16.33 0.11
CA SER A 460 28.71 16.00 -0.03
C SER A 460 28.34 15.67 -1.47
N GLN A 461 28.97 16.33 -2.45
CA GLN A 461 28.79 16.00 -3.86
C GLN A 461 29.44 14.67 -4.23
N ASN A 462 30.65 14.39 -3.75
CA ASN A 462 31.34 13.13 -3.98
C ASN A 462 30.55 11.95 -3.40
N ILE A 463 30.01 12.10 -2.18
CA ILE A 463 29.09 11.11 -1.59
C ILE A 463 27.87 10.92 -2.48
N LYS A 464 27.23 12.02 -2.90
CA LYS A 464 26.05 11.94 -3.76
C LYS A 464 26.34 11.20 -5.07
N TYR A 465 27.38 11.58 -5.81
CA TYR A 465 27.71 10.95 -7.10
C TYR A 465 28.18 9.51 -6.91
N GLY A 466 28.95 9.23 -5.86
CA GLY A 466 29.34 7.87 -5.49
C GLY A 466 28.14 6.98 -5.20
N LEU A 467 27.12 7.49 -4.51
CA LEU A 467 25.86 6.76 -4.27
C LEU A 467 25.07 6.54 -5.56
N MET A 468 24.96 7.56 -6.42
CA MET A 468 24.26 7.42 -7.70
C MET A 468 24.93 6.36 -8.58
N TYR A 469 26.26 6.34 -8.63
CA TYR A 469 27.01 5.30 -9.33
C TYR A 469 26.81 3.92 -8.70
N PHE A 470 27.05 3.80 -7.39
CA PHE A 470 27.04 2.50 -6.73
C PHE A 470 25.64 1.87 -6.64
N LYS A 471 24.62 2.66 -6.33
CA LYS A 471 23.25 2.17 -6.14
C LYS A 471 22.49 2.02 -7.45
N ASN A 472 22.64 3.01 -8.34
CA ASN A 472 21.79 3.16 -9.52
C ASN A 472 22.57 2.94 -10.82
N ARG A 473 23.85 2.57 -10.75
CA ARG A 473 24.75 2.40 -11.90
C ARG A 473 24.83 3.65 -12.80
N LEU A 474 24.64 4.84 -12.21
CA LEU A 474 24.65 6.11 -12.95
C LEU A 474 26.06 6.73 -12.95
N HIS A 475 26.75 6.66 -14.08
CA HIS A 475 28.08 7.25 -14.25
C HIS A 475 28.04 8.74 -14.62
N CYS A 476 26.97 9.19 -15.29
CA CYS A 476 26.86 10.58 -15.73
C CYS A 476 25.51 11.20 -15.40
N GLN A 477 25.47 12.54 -15.33
CA GLN A 477 24.23 13.29 -15.06
C GLN A 477 24.21 14.62 -15.84
N THR A 478 23.11 14.90 -16.53
CA THR A 478 22.85 16.20 -17.18
C THR A 478 21.60 16.87 -16.62
N ARG A 479 21.63 18.21 -16.46
CA ARG A 479 20.52 19.04 -15.97
C ARG A 479 20.36 20.29 -16.83
N ASN A 480 19.12 20.72 -17.05
CA ASN A 480 18.77 21.99 -17.70
C ASN A 480 18.23 23.03 -16.71
#